data_AF-A0A5Q4SWQ5-F1
#
_entry.id   AF-A0A5Q4SWQ5-F1
#
_cell.length_a   1.000
_cell.length_b   1.000
_cell.length_c   1.000
_cell.angle_alpha   90.00
_cell.angle_beta   90.00
_cell.angle_gamma   90.00
#
_symmetry.space_group_name_H-M   'P 1'
#
loop_
_entity.id
_entity.type
_entity.pdbx_description
1 polymer ?
#
loop_
_entity_poly.entity_id
_entity_poly.type
_entity_poly.pdbx_seq_one_letter_code
_entity_poly.pdbx_strand_id
1 'polypeptide(L)' 'MSEHPDCALVRRGYVAFSEGDMETLSSLMTADAVYHVPGNSPISGHHKGREAILGLFRRLG' A
#
# COMPACT_ATOMS: atom_id res chain seq x y z
N MET A 1 -15.60 -17.39 -14.10
CA MET A 1 -14.35 -16.59 -14.20
C MET A 1 -13.46 -17.03 -13.05
N SER A 2 -12.25 -17.51 -13.34
CA SER A 2 -11.26 -17.83 -12.31
C SER A 2 -10.69 -16.54 -11.72
N GLU A 3 -10.25 -16.58 -10.46
CA GLU A 3 -9.67 -15.42 -9.76
C GLU A 3 -8.43 -14.90 -10.51
N HIS A 4 -8.18 -13.58 -10.46
CA HIS A 4 -6.99 -12.99 -11.06
C HIS A 4 -5.75 -13.46 -10.28
N PRO A 5 -4.62 -13.79 -10.95
CA PRO A 5 -3.41 -14.27 -10.27
C PRO A 5 -2.91 -13.33 -9.17
N ASP A 6 -3.11 -12.02 -9.35
CA ASP A 6 -2.66 -11.00 -8.38
C ASP A 6 -3.56 -10.83 -7.16
N CYS A 7 -4.73 -11.48 -7.10
CA CYS A 7 -5.61 -11.37 -5.95
C CYS A 7 -4.93 -11.88 -4.66
N ALA A 8 -4.13 -12.93 -4.75
CA ALA A 8 -3.36 -13.45 -3.62
C ALA A 8 -2.34 -12.42 -3.09
N LEU A 9 -1.69 -11.68 -4.01
CA LEU A 9 -0.74 -10.62 -3.69
C LEU A 9 -1.43 -9.48 -2.92
N VAL A 10 -2.57 -9.01 -3.42
CA VAL A 10 -3.34 -7.93 -2.81
C VAL A 10 -3.86 -8.31 -1.42
N ARG A 11 -4.38 -9.54 -1.26
CA ARG A 11 -4.83 -10.05 0.05
C ARG A 11 -3.70 -10.06 1.06
N ARG A 12 -2.50 -10.53 0.66
CA ARG A 12 -1.31 -10.52 1.52
C ARG A 12 -0.95 -9.09 1.96
N GLY A 13 -1.07 -8.11 1.06
CA GLY A 13 -0.86 -6.71 1.40
C GLY A 13 -1.82 -6.20 2.48
N TYR A 14 -3.11 -6.53 2.38
CA TYR A 14 -4.09 -6.14 3.40
C TYR A 14 -3.84 -6.79 4.77
N VAL A 15 -3.45 -8.08 4.79
CA VAL A 15 -3.06 -8.77 6.04
C VAL A 15 -1.88 -8.07 6.69
N ALA A 16 -0.80 -7.84 5.93
CA ALA A 16 0.39 -7.17 6.44
C ALA A 16 0.08 -5.76 6.97
N PHE A 17 -0.80 -5.01 6.29
CA PHE A 17 -1.26 -3.70 6.77
C PHE A 17 -2.01 -3.81 8.10
N SER A 18 -2.94 -4.75 8.23
CA SER A 18 -3.71 -4.95 9.46
C SER A 18 -2.84 -5.38 10.65
N GLU A 19 -1.73 -6.06 10.39
CA GLU A 19 -0.79 -6.53 11.42
C GLU A 19 0.31 -5.50 11.72
N GLY A 20 0.37 -4.39 10.98
CA GLY A 20 1.44 -3.40 11.09
C GLY A 20 2.79 -3.88 10.53
N ASP A 21 2.80 -4.95 9.72
CA ASP A 21 4.00 -5.52 9.08
C ASP A 21 4.45 -4.67 7.87
N MET A 22 5.15 -3.58 8.20
CA MET A 22 5.72 -2.65 7.20
C MET A 22 6.84 -3.28 6.37
N GLU A 23 7.51 -4.32 6.87
CA GLU A 23 8.56 -5.02 6.13
C GLU A 23 7.95 -5.81 4.97
N THR A 24 6.88 -6.58 5.24
CA THR A 24 6.14 -7.27 4.19
C THR A 24 5.55 -6.25 3.21
N LEU A 25 4.90 -5.18 3.65
CA LEU A 25 4.37 -4.15 2.75
C LEU A 25 5.45 -3.57 1.82
N SER A 26 6.65 -3.32 2.36
CA SER A 26 7.79 -2.84 1.57
C SER A 26 8.23 -3.84 0.50
N SER A 27 8.24 -5.14 0.83
CA SER A 27 8.65 -6.21 -0.09
C SER A 27 7.70 -6.39 -1.28
N LEU A 28 6.42 -6.04 -1.12
CA LEU A 28 5.39 -6.22 -2.14
C LEU A 28 5.32 -5.07 -3.15
N MET A 29 6.04 -3.97 -2.91
CA MET A 29 6.00 -2.76 -3.72
C MET A 29 7.31 -2.54 -4.46
N THR A 30 7.21 -2.14 -5.73
CA THR A 30 8.37 -1.62 -6.46
C THR A 30 8.79 -0.26 -5.89
N ALA A 31 10.07 0.09 -6.05
CA ALA A 31 10.61 1.33 -5.50
C ALA A 31 9.90 2.60 -6.03
N ASP A 32 9.35 2.52 -7.24
CA ASP A 32 8.70 3.59 -8.00
C ASP A 32 7.16 3.57 -7.94
N ALA A 33 6.56 2.68 -7.13
CA ALA A 33 5.11 2.59 -6.99
C ALA A 33 4.48 3.93 -6.58
N VAL A 34 3.23 4.17 -7.00
CA VAL A 34 2.47 5.37 -6.62
C VAL A 34 1.13 4.96 -5.99
N TYR A 35 0.87 5.42 -4.77
CA TYR A 35 -0.43 5.26 -4.12
C TYR A 35 -1.23 6.56 -4.23
N HIS A 36 -2.42 6.49 -4.85
CA HIS A 36 -3.29 7.65 -5.01
C HIS A 36 -4.42 7.64 -3.98
N VAL A 37 -4.51 8.72 -3.20
CA VAL A 37 -5.62 8.97 -2.27
C VAL A 37 -6.45 10.14 -2.81
N PRO A 38 -7.64 9.90 -3.36
CA PRO A 38 -8.49 10.97 -3.89
C PRO A 38 -9.07 11.85 -2.77
N GLY A 39 -9.75 12.94 -3.16
CA GLY A 39 -10.48 13.83 -2.25
C GLY A 39 -9.68 15.01 -1.70
N ASN A 40 -10.23 15.65 -0.66
CA ASN A 40 -9.65 16.82 0.00
C ASN A 40 -9.48 16.56 1.50
N SER A 41 -8.44 15.80 1.84
CA SER A 41 -8.08 15.47 3.23
C SER A 41 -6.58 15.67 3.44
N PRO A 42 -6.10 15.73 4.70
CA PRO A 42 -4.68 15.85 5.00
C PRO A 42 -3.78 14.70 4.47
N ILE A 43 -4.37 13.61 4.00
CA ILE A 43 -3.67 12.45 3.41
C ILE A 43 -3.90 12.31 1.90
N SER A 44 -4.77 13.16 1.32
CA SER A 44 -5.08 13.13 -0.11
C SER A 44 -3.85 13.53 -0.95
N GLY A 45 -3.77 13.00 -2.17
CA GLY A 45 -2.69 13.27 -3.10
C GLY A 45 -2.07 12.01 -3.71
N HIS A 46 -0.89 12.17 -4.29
CA HIS A 46 -0.09 11.09 -4.87
C HIS A 46 1.14 10.83 -4.02
N HIS A 47 1.20 9.66 -3.39
CA HIS A 47 2.34 9.22 -2.59
C HIS A 47 3.27 8.45 -3.51
N LYS A 48 4.28 9.14 -4.04
CA LYS A 48 5.19 8.63 -5.08
C LYS A 48 6.42 7.98 -4.45
N GLY A 49 6.68 6.74 -4.84
CA GLY A 49 7.76 5.92 -4.33
C GLY A 49 7.38 5.15 -3.07
N ARG A 50 7.96 3.97 -2.91
CA ARG A 50 7.66 3.04 -1.81
C ARG A 50 7.73 3.70 -0.43
N GLU A 51 8.76 4.50 -0.17
CA GLU A 51 8.93 5.17 1.13
C GLU A 51 7.81 6.16 1.44
N ALA A 52 7.31 6.89 0.43
CA ALA A 52 6.19 7.80 0.62
C ALA A 52 4.90 7.03 0.94
N ILE A 53 4.69 5.90 0.29
CA ILE A 53 3.53 5.01 0.53
C ILE A 53 3.59 4.42 1.95
N LEU A 54 4.74 3.91 2.37
CA LEU A 54 4.92 3.40 3.74
C LEU A 54 4.76 4.53 4.77
N GLY A 55 5.21 5.75 4.46
CA GLY A 55 4.94 6.93 5.27
C GLY A 55 3.45 7.22 5.47
N LEU A 56 2.65 7.11 4.40
CA LEU A 56 1.20 7.19 4.47
C LEU A 56 0.64 6.07 5.36
N PHE A 57 1.03 4.81 5.15
CA PHE A 57 0.50 3.68 5.89
C PHE A 57 0.78 3.77 7.40
N ARG A 58 1.96 4.25 7.79
CA ARG A 58 2.28 4.53 9.21
C ARG A 58 1.39 5.61 9.85
N ARG A 59 0.82 6.52 9.06
CA ARG A 59 -0.10 7.56 9.53
C ARG A 59 -1.54 7.05 9.67
N LEU A 60 -1.87 5.95 8.99
CA LEU A 60 -3.20 5.34 8.98
C LEU A 60 -3.39 4.25 10.04
N GLY A 61 -2.31 3.58 10.42
CA GLY A 61 -2.28 2.57 11.49
C GLY A 61 -2.22 3.16 12.89
#